data_AF-A0A3P9D4S6-F1
#
_entry.id   AF-A0A3P9D4S6-F1
#
_cell.length_a   1.000
_cell.length_b   1.000
_cell.length_c   1.000
_cell.angle_alpha   90.00
_cell.angle_beta   90.00
_cell.angle_gamma   90.00
#
_symmetry.space_group_name_H-M   'P 1'
#
loop_
_entity.id
_entity.type
_entity.pdbx_description
1 polymer ?
#
loop_
_entity_poly.entity_id
_entity_poly.type
_entity_poly.pdbx_seq_one_letter_code
_entity_poly.pdbx_strand_id
1 'polypeptide(L)'
;MGDDLGDEWWQHEYKSDASEVEEEETEQKKKPAEKTKTKPEKRKIVTEKPAKAKKKKNNEQNEQMIPPRKETQDEKSAKPPKKRKKKKTITDVLATSEPKPGCPADLQDLVTQYFKDKRSVIEQEELKVQDSFFLSSNDLTHTLSSYLKQIAPKWAKIQKQHTEKSSVVLLVVCSSALRTIELIKQLTSFKGEAKAVKLFAKHIKIEEQVKLLQKGIYHIGVGTPGRISALVEREGLSLQALRYLVLDWNWRDQKLRRMVDIPEIKQDLMKLLESGVLARCKEDKVKIGLF
;
A
#
# COMPACT_ATOMS: atom_id res chain seq x y z
N MET A 1 -36.39 -15.30 15.99
CA MET A 1 -36.35 -15.09 14.53
C MET A 1 -35.14 -14.22 14.25
N GLY A 2 -34.07 -14.84 13.78
CA GLY A 2 -32.87 -14.16 13.32
C GLY A 2 -32.53 -14.78 11.97
N ASP A 3 -32.67 -13.99 10.91
CA ASP A 3 -32.16 -14.29 9.57
C ASP A 3 -30.85 -13.50 9.47
N ASP A 4 -29.70 -14.16 9.52
CA ASP A 4 -29.03 -14.94 8.47
C ASP A 4 -28.34 -14.02 7.44
N LEU A 5 -27.07 -13.81 7.70
CA LEU A 5 -26.18 -12.91 6.99
C LEU A 5 -25.43 -13.69 5.91
N GLY A 6 -25.88 -13.51 4.67
CA GLY A 6 -25.06 -13.37 3.46
C GLY A 6 -23.90 -14.35 3.28
N ASP A 7 -24.20 -15.44 2.57
CA ASP A 7 -23.23 -16.41 2.06
C ASP A 7 -22.10 -15.78 1.22
N GLU A 8 -20.90 -16.30 1.45
CA GLU A 8 -19.63 -15.94 0.83
C GLU A 8 -19.59 -16.28 -0.66
N TRP A 9 -19.85 -15.27 -1.49
CA TRP A 9 -19.76 -15.30 -2.96
C TRP A 9 -18.36 -15.60 -3.56
N TRP A 10 -17.36 -15.94 -2.75
CA TRP A 10 -15.97 -16.12 -3.19
C TRP A 10 -15.48 -17.57 -3.17
N GLN A 11 -16.28 -18.54 -2.72
CA GLN A 11 -15.83 -19.94 -2.59
C GLN A 11 -16.10 -20.84 -3.82
N HIS A 12 -16.89 -20.40 -4.81
CA HIS A 12 -17.49 -21.33 -5.78
C HIS A 12 -16.81 -21.51 -7.15
N GLU A 13 -15.74 -20.76 -7.49
CA GLU A 13 -15.14 -20.85 -8.84
C GLU A 13 -13.95 -21.82 -8.98
N TYR A 14 -13.69 -22.72 -8.03
CA TYR A 14 -12.51 -23.62 -8.09
C TYR A 14 -12.81 -25.13 -8.07
N LYS A 15 -14.04 -25.58 -8.33
CA LYS A 15 -14.34 -27.01 -8.48
C LYS A 15 -15.41 -27.29 -9.52
N SER A 16 -14.99 -27.49 -10.77
CA SER A 16 -15.61 -28.45 -11.71
C SER A 16 -14.92 -28.38 -13.08
N ASP A 17 -13.95 -29.26 -13.32
CA ASP A 17 -13.92 -30.04 -14.57
C ASP A 17 -12.88 -31.19 -14.45
N ALA A 18 -13.37 -32.38 -14.12
CA ALA A 18 -12.70 -33.67 -14.32
C ALA A 18 -13.68 -34.81 -13.97
N SER A 19 -14.51 -35.17 -14.95
CA SER A 19 -15.10 -36.51 -15.13
C SER A 19 -14.52 -37.03 -16.45
N GLU A 20 -14.22 -38.29 -16.71
CA GLU A 20 -14.35 -39.59 -16.05
C GLU A 20 -13.62 -40.54 -17.02
N VAL A 21 -12.81 -41.49 -16.54
CA VAL A 21 -12.70 -42.82 -17.15
C VAL A 21 -12.40 -43.82 -16.02
N GLU A 22 -13.24 -44.85 -15.95
CA GLU A 22 -13.21 -46.03 -15.07
C GLU A 22 -11.89 -46.82 -15.24
N GLU A 23 -11.43 -47.70 -14.36
CA GLU A 23 -12.05 -48.98 -13.96
C GLU A 23 -11.12 -49.72 -12.94
N GLU A 24 -11.73 -50.66 -12.23
CA GLU A 24 -11.19 -51.89 -11.62
C GLU A 24 -10.58 -51.98 -10.19
N GLU A 25 -10.99 -53.11 -9.58
CA GLU A 25 -10.95 -53.57 -8.19
C GLU A 25 -9.58 -54.06 -7.71
N THR A 26 -9.40 -54.15 -6.39
CA THR A 26 -9.04 -55.42 -5.70
C THR A 26 -9.07 -55.29 -4.17
N GLU A 27 -9.78 -56.24 -3.54
CA GLU A 27 -9.76 -56.52 -2.09
C GLU A 27 -8.37 -57.01 -1.61
N GLN A 28 -8.02 -56.76 -0.33
CA GLN A 28 -7.74 -57.82 0.68
C GLN A 28 -7.31 -57.29 2.07
N LYS A 29 -8.21 -57.50 3.06
CA LYS A 29 -8.03 -58.19 4.36
C LYS A 29 -6.70 -58.13 5.14
N LYS A 30 -6.76 -57.57 6.38
CA LYS A 30 -6.66 -58.25 7.72
C LYS A 30 -5.90 -57.42 8.80
N LYS A 31 -6.55 -57.24 9.96
CA LYS A 31 -5.92 -57.07 11.30
C LYS A 31 -5.66 -58.47 11.92
N PRO A 32 -4.82 -58.59 12.97
CA PRO A 32 -5.39 -58.58 14.32
C PRO A 32 -4.55 -57.83 15.37
N ALA A 33 -5.16 -57.68 16.55
CA ALA A 33 -4.72 -56.93 17.72
C ALA A 33 -3.93 -57.78 18.73
N GLU A 34 -3.10 -57.16 19.56
CA GLU A 34 -3.06 -57.49 21.00
C GLU A 34 -2.63 -56.29 21.86
N LYS A 35 -3.12 -56.29 23.10
CA LYS A 35 -3.16 -55.20 24.08
C LYS A 35 -2.10 -55.43 25.17
N THR A 36 -1.53 -54.34 25.71
CA THR A 36 -1.24 -54.30 27.15
C THR A 36 -1.52 -52.90 27.71
N LYS A 37 -2.37 -52.88 28.75
CA LYS A 37 -2.80 -51.71 29.53
C LYS A 37 -1.84 -51.51 30.70
N THR A 38 -1.56 -50.26 31.07
CA THR A 38 -1.60 -49.79 32.47
C THR A 38 -1.82 -48.27 32.53
N LYS A 39 -2.81 -47.88 33.32
CA LYS A 39 -3.22 -46.56 33.86
C LYS A 39 -3.78 -46.92 35.26
N PRO A 40 -4.13 -46.00 36.19
CA PRO A 40 -3.99 -44.54 36.20
C PRO A 40 -3.55 -43.99 37.59
N GLU A 41 -3.41 -42.67 37.75
CA GLU A 41 -3.70 -42.04 39.04
C GLU A 41 -4.40 -40.68 38.87
N LYS A 42 -5.54 -40.53 39.56
CA LYS A 42 -6.41 -39.36 39.66
C LYS A 42 -6.27 -38.79 41.07
N ARG A 43 -6.40 -37.46 41.22
CA ARG A 43 -7.09 -36.70 42.31
C ARG A 43 -6.70 -35.21 42.18
N LYS A 44 -7.50 -34.20 42.48
CA LYS A 44 -8.92 -34.02 42.85
C LYS A 44 -9.16 -32.49 42.83
N ILE A 45 -10.35 -32.07 42.41
CA ILE A 45 -10.90 -30.73 42.67
C ILE A 45 -11.45 -30.70 44.10
N VAL A 46 -11.20 -29.62 44.86
CA VAL A 46 -12.08 -29.14 45.93
C VAL A 46 -12.03 -27.60 45.97
N THR A 47 -13.20 -27.01 45.77
CA THR A 47 -13.62 -25.64 46.10
C THR A 47 -13.65 -25.38 47.60
N GLU A 48 -13.32 -24.17 48.06
CA GLU A 48 -14.10 -23.41 49.07
C GLU A 48 -13.50 -22.01 49.35
N LYS A 49 -14.35 -20.98 49.20
CA LYS A 49 -14.39 -19.71 49.96
C LYS A 49 -15.54 -19.89 50.98
N PRO A 50 -15.68 -19.16 52.12
CA PRO A 50 -15.67 -17.68 52.16
C PRO A 50 -15.38 -16.97 53.53
N ALA A 51 -15.53 -15.62 53.50
CA ALA A 51 -15.94 -14.70 54.60
C ALA A 51 -14.89 -14.30 55.66
N LYS A 52 -14.86 -13.08 56.26
CA LYS A 52 -15.61 -11.81 56.23
C LYS A 52 -14.75 -10.82 57.07
N ALA A 53 -14.69 -9.51 56.80
CA ALA A 53 -15.47 -8.43 57.47
C ALA A 53 -14.59 -7.15 57.43
N LYS A 54 -15.03 -5.88 57.39
CA LYS A 54 -16.29 -5.11 57.30
C LYS A 54 -15.83 -3.66 56.99
N LYS A 55 -16.31 -2.99 55.94
CA LYS A 55 -17.41 -1.98 55.89
C LYS A 55 -17.36 -0.79 56.86
N LYS A 56 -17.27 0.44 56.30
CA LYS A 56 -18.16 1.64 56.43
C LYS A 56 -17.41 2.85 55.84
N LYS A 57 -17.80 3.57 54.78
CA LYS A 57 -19.02 4.35 54.40
C LYS A 57 -19.30 5.56 55.32
N ASN A 58 -19.33 6.76 54.70
CA ASN A 58 -19.85 8.11 55.05
C ASN A 58 -18.74 9.20 54.99
N ASN A 59 -18.97 10.45 54.58
CA ASN A 59 -20.16 11.19 54.14
C ASN A 59 -19.72 12.43 53.34
N GLU A 60 -20.65 13.01 52.56
CA GLU A 60 -20.53 14.28 51.84
C GLU A 60 -20.58 15.52 52.76
N GLN A 61 -20.32 16.69 52.12
CA GLN A 61 -20.68 18.07 52.49
C GLN A 61 -19.76 18.81 53.48
N ASN A 62 -19.17 19.93 53.04
CA ASN A 62 -19.74 21.25 53.38
C ASN A 62 -19.20 22.39 52.50
N GLU A 63 -20.11 23.26 52.12
CA GLU A 63 -19.93 24.51 51.38
C GLU A 63 -19.77 25.69 52.37
N GLN A 64 -19.30 26.84 51.84
CA GLN A 64 -19.40 28.21 52.37
C GLN A 64 -18.48 28.68 53.51
N MET A 65 -17.66 29.71 53.23
CA MET A 65 -17.82 31.08 53.77
C MET A 65 -16.75 32.05 53.21
N ILE A 66 -17.22 33.16 52.62
CA ILE A 66 -16.47 34.42 52.35
C ILE A 66 -16.69 35.35 53.57
N PRO A 67 -15.80 36.31 53.91
CA PRO A 67 -16.03 37.73 53.55
C PRO A 67 -14.68 38.53 53.32
N PRO A 68 -14.63 39.88 53.13
CA PRO A 68 -14.46 40.50 51.80
C PRO A 68 -13.41 41.67 51.71
N ARG A 69 -13.34 42.32 50.53
CA ARG A 69 -12.80 43.67 50.18
C ARG A 69 -11.29 43.75 49.83
N LYS A 70 -10.81 44.51 48.83
CA LYS A 70 -11.28 45.76 48.20
C LYS A 70 -11.03 45.81 46.68
N GLU A 71 -11.95 46.50 46.00
CA GLU A 71 -11.79 47.06 44.66
C GLU A 71 -10.76 48.20 44.64
N THR A 72 -10.02 48.30 43.54
CA THR A 72 -9.64 49.59 42.95
C THR A 72 -9.65 49.43 41.44
N GLN A 73 -10.55 50.17 40.80
CA GLN A 73 -10.57 50.41 39.37
C GLN A 73 -9.39 51.32 39.02
N ASP A 74 -8.72 51.05 37.89
CA ASP A 74 -8.29 52.13 37.00
C ASP A 74 -8.16 51.58 35.57
N GLU A 75 -9.02 52.12 34.70
CA GLU A 75 -8.95 51.96 33.25
C GLU A 75 -7.68 52.60 32.71
N LYS A 76 -7.02 51.93 31.73
CA LYS A 76 -6.40 52.63 30.60
C LYS A 76 -6.12 51.72 29.40
N SER A 77 -6.89 52.00 28.35
CA SER A 77 -6.54 51.93 26.92
C SER A 77 -6.21 50.56 26.31
N ALA A 78 -7.25 49.96 25.72
CA ALA A 78 -7.17 48.88 24.75
C ALA A 78 -6.40 49.31 23.49
N LYS A 79 -5.24 48.67 23.24
CA LYS A 79 -4.65 48.56 21.90
C LYS A 79 -5.21 47.28 21.25
N PRO A 80 -5.75 47.32 20.01
CA PRO A 80 -6.22 46.10 19.37
C PRO A 80 -5.03 45.16 19.12
N PRO A 81 -5.14 43.86 19.43
CA PRO A 81 -4.07 42.92 19.14
C PRO A 81 -3.89 42.87 17.62
N LYS A 82 -2.68 43.19 17.15
CA LYS A 82 -2.28 43.01 15.75
C LYS A 82 -2.63 41.58 15.35
N LYS A 83 -3.64 41.41 14.49
CA LYS A 83 -4.00 40.12 13.90
C LYS A 83 -2.75 39.56 13.24
N ARG A 84 -2.12 38.56 13.87
CA ARG A 84 -1.10 37.71 13.25
C ARG A 84 -1.70 37.26 11.92
N LYS A 85 -1.12 37.68 10.79
CA LYS A 85 -1.45 37.10 9.48
C LYS A 85 -1.27 35.59 9.64
N LYS A 86 -2.37 34.82 9.63
CA LYS A 86 -2.30 33.37 9.65
C LYS A 86 -1.40 32.98 8.49
N LYS A 87 -0.28 32.31 8.77
CA LYS A 87 0.53 31.70 7.71
C LYS A 87 -0.42 30.81 6.93
N LYS A 88 -0.58 31.06 5.63
CA LYS A 88 -1.40 30.23 4.75
C LYS A 88 -0.93 28.79 4.91
N THR A 89 -1.86 27.87 5.13
CA THR A 89 -1.53 26.46 5.24
C THR A 89 -1.05 26.00 3.86
N ILE A 90 -0.16 25.02 3.78
CA ILE A 90 0.34 24.49 2.50
C ILE A 90 -0.85 24.09 1.59
N THR A 91 -1.92 23.56 2.19
CA THR A 91 -3.17 23.25 1.52
C THR A 91 -3.87 24.47 0.90
N ASP A 92 -3.86 25.64 1.56
CA ASP A 92 -4.47 26.86 1.04
C ASP A 92 -3.70 27.41 -0.17
N VAL A 93 -2.38 27.27 -0.17
CA VAL A 93 -1.52 27.66 -1.30
C VAL A 93 -1.75 26.72 -2.49
N LEU A 94 -1.81 25.41 -2.24
CA LEU A 94 -2.04 24.39 -3.28
C LEU A 94 -3.45 24.46 -3.88
N ALA A 95 -4.45 24.89 -3.12
CA ALA A 95 -5.81 25.10 -3.60
C ALA A 95 -5.95 26.30 -4.56
N THR A 96 -5.00 27.25 -4.53
CA THR A 96 -5.07 28.49 -5.30
C THR A 96 -4.41 28.36 -6.69
N SER A 97 -3.56 27.34 -6.90
CA SER A 97 -2.87 27.09 -8.18
C SER A 97 -3.60 26.04 -9.02
N GLU A 98 -3.77 26.30 -10.31
CA GLU A 98 -4.27 25.29 -11.24
C GLU A 98 -3.35 24.05 -11.26
N PRO A 99 -3.91 22.83 -11.29
CA PRO A 99 -3.12 21.62 -11.31
C PRO A 99 -2.40 21.47 -12.66
N LYS A 100 -1.11 21.82 -12.69
CA LYS A 100 -0.22 21.56 -13.83
C LYS A 100 0.15 20.08 -13.89
N PRO A 101 0.03 19.36 -15.01
CA PRO A 101 0.51 17.98 -15.11
C PRO A 101 2.02 17.89 -14.83
N GLY A 102 2.45 16.76 -14.30
CA GLY A 102 3.86 16.45 -14.13
C GLY A 102 4.58 16.31 -15.46
N CYS A 103 5.80 16.80 -15.53
CA CYS A 103 6.68 16.59 -16.68
C CYS A 103 7.97 15.86 -16.26
N PRO A 104 8.74 15.31 -17.22
CA PRO A 104 10.02 14.65 -16.97
C PRO A 104 10.99 15.47 -16.10
N ALA A 105 11.07 16.78 -16.35
CA ALA A 105 11.91 17.70 -15.60
C ALA A 105 11.57 17.72 -14.10
N ASP A 106 10.28 17.60 -13.74
CA ASP A 106 9.87 17.57 -12.33
C ASP A 106 10.46 16.36 -11.58
N LEU A 107 10.48 15.17 -12.21
CA LEU A 107 11.08 13.98 -11.61
C LEU A 107 12.60 14.06 -11.62
N GLN A 108 13.20 14.58 -12.69
CA GLN A 108 14.64 14.79 -12.77
C GLN A 108 15.13 15.71 -11.64
N ASP A 109 14.52 16.89 -11.49
CA ASP A 109 14.83 17.85 -10.44
C ASP A 109 14.65 17.24 -9.05
N LEU A 110 13.58 16.47 -8.86
CA LEU A 110 13.30 15.79 -7.60
C LEU A 110 14.40 14.79 -7.23
N VAL A 111 14.84 13.97 -8.18
CA VAL A 111 15.90 12.97 -7.98
C VAL A 111 17.23 13.67 -7.71
N THR A 112 17.60 14.67 -8.52
CA THR A 112 18.84 15.44 -8.35
C THR A 112 18.88 16.14 -7.00
N GLN A 113 17.80 16.82 -6.59
CA GLN A 113 17.74 17.46 -5.27
C GLN A 113 17.82 16.45 -4.13
N TYR A 114 17.17 15.28 -4.25
CA TYR A 114 17.15 14.31 -3.17
C TYR A 114 18.52 13.70 -2.89
N PHE A 115 19.31 13.45 -3.93
CA PHE A 115 20.61 12.78 -3.81
C PHE A 115 21.81 13.73 -3.74
N LYS A 116 21.62 15.03 -3.97
CA LYS A 116 22.68 16.05 -3.97
C LYS A 116 23.65 15.96 -2.78
N ASP A 117 23.12 15.73 -1.58
CA ASP A 117 23.92 15.67 -0.34
C ASP A 117 24.07 14.25 0.21
N LYS A 118 23.53 13.24 -0.50
CA LYS A 118 23.51 11.83 -0.05
C LYS A 118 24.47 10.93 -0.80
N ARG A 119 24.90 11.36 -1.99
CA ARG A 119 25.66 10.57 -2.94
C ARG A 119 26.85 11.36 -3.43
N SER A 120 27.93 10.66 -3.73
CA SER A 120 29.11 11.24 -4.38
C SER A 120 28.77 11.71 -5.80
N VAL A 121 29.64 12.55 -6.38
CA VAL A 121 29.45 13.09 -7.74
C VAL A 121 29.30 11.96 -8.78
N ILE A 122 30.06 10.87 -8.62
CA ILE A 122 30.03 9.71 -9.52
C ILE A 122 28.69 8.97 -9.39
N GLU A 123 28.26 8.67 -8.16
CA GLU A 123 26.95 8.04 -7.92
C GLU A 123 25.78 8.91 -8.40
N GLN A 124 25.90 10.24 -8.34
CA GLN A 124 24.87 11.16 -8.85
C GLN A 124 24.72 11.05 -10.37
N GLU A 125 25.80 10.86 -11.11
CA GLU A 125 25.75 10.61 -12.55
C GLU A 125 25.08 9.26 -12.85
N GLU A 126 25.28 8.27 -11.97
CA GLU A 126 24.58 7.00 -12.04
C GLU A 126 23.06 7.10 -11.79
N LEU A 127 22.62 8.09 -11.01
CA LEU A 127 21.21 8.31 -10.68
C LEU A 127 20.52 9.35 -11.57
N LYS A 128 21.26 9.98 -12.49
CA LYS A 128 20.71 11.01 -13.38
C LYS A 128 19.61 10.44 -14.27
N VAL A 129 18.41 11.00 -14.13
CA VAL A 129 17.26 10.70 -14.99
C VAL A 129 17.40 11.50 -16.29
N GLN A 130 17.17 10.84 -17.43
CA GLN A 130 17.19 11.46 -18.76
C GLN A 130 15.80 11.46 -19.39
N ASP A 131 15.54 12.40 -20.30
CA ASP A 131 14.25 12.49 -21.01
C ASP A 131 13.92 11.23 -21.81
N SER A 132 14.95 10.52 -22.31
CA SER A 132 14.80 9.25 -23.02
C SER A 132 14.16 8.15 -22.18
N PHE A 133 14.19 8.24 -20.85
CA PHE A 133 13.58 7.26 -19.96
C PHE A 133 12.05 7.38 -19.94
N PHE A 134 11.50 8.52 -20.37
CA PHE A 134 10.09 8.82 -20.22
C PHE A 134 9.25 8.44 -21.43
N LEU A 135 8.01 8.06 -21.14
CA LEU A 135 6.92 7.94 -22.09
C LEU A 135 6.22 9.31 -22.20
N SER A 136 5.29 9.44 -23.15
CA SER A 136 4.41 10.60 -23.22
C SER A 136 3.74 10.80 -21.86
N SER A 137 3.88 11.98 -21.26
CA SER A 137 3.26 12.29 -19.96
C SER A 137 1.76 12.50 -20.11
N ASN A 138 0.98 12.16 -19.08
CA ASN A 138 -0.45 12.44 -19.05
C ASN A 138 -0.69 13.94 -18.78
N ASP A 139 -1.37 14.61 -19.71
CA ASP A 139 -1.77 16.02 -19.64
C ASP A 139 -3.07 16.24 -18.86
N LEU A 140 -3.45 15.27 -18.01
CA LEU A 140 -4.71 15.19 -17.25
C LEU A 140 -5.95 14.85 -18.06
N THR A 141 -5.84 14.64 -19.38
CA THR A 141 -6.99 14.33 -20.22
C THR A 141 -7.35 12.84 -20.20
N HIS A 142 -6.38 11.97 -19.92
CA HIS A 142 -6.57 10.54 -19.99
C HIS A 142 -6.98 9.93 -18.64
N THR A 143 -7.93 9.00 -18.69
CA THR A 143 -8.11 7.99 -17.64
C THR A 143 -6.92 7.02 -17.63
N LEU A 144 -6.70 6.30 -16.53
CA LEU A 144 -5.58 5.35 -16.43
C LEU A 144 -5.58 4.35 -17.58
N SER A 145 -6.72 3.71 -17.89
CA SER A 145 -6.79 2.75 -18.98
C SER A 145 -6.53 3.36 -20.35
N SER A 146 -6.99 4.59 -20.60
CA SER A 146 -6.71 5.29 -21.86
C SER A 146 -5.23 5.61 -21.99
N TYR A 147 -4.62 6.11 -20.92
CA TYR A 147 -3.21 6.43 -20.86
C TYR A 147 -2.34 5.19 -21.09
N LEU A 148 -2.66 4.08 -20.41
CA LEU A 148 -1.96 2.81 -20.59
C LEU A 148 -2.06 2.26 -22.02
N LYS A 149 -3.20 2.46 -22.71
CA LYS A 149 -3.33 2.10 -24.13
C LYS A 149 -2.41 2.92 -25.03
N GLN A 150 -2.24 4.22 -24.73
CA GLN A 150 -1.34 5.10 -25.45
C GLN A 150 0.13 4.69 -25.26
N ILE A 151 0.56 4.45 -24.01
CA ILE A 151 1.97 4.17 -23.71
C ILE A 151 2.37 2.71 -23.95
N ALA A 152 1.41 1.78 -23.96
CA ALA A 152 1.61 0.36 -24.21
C ALA A 152 0.66 -0.17 -25.30
N PRO A 153 0.75 0.31 -26.56
CA PRO A 153 -0.19 -0.04 -27.63
C PRO A 153 -0.17 -1.53 -28.00
N LYS A 154 0.95 -2.22 -27.73
CA LYS A 154 1.13 -3.66 -27.97
C LYS A 154 0.83 -4.51 -26.73
N TRP A 155 0.08 -4.00 -25.75
CA TRP A 155 -0.20 -4.68 -24.48
C TRP A 155 -0.70 -6.12 -24.67
N ALA A 156 -1.61 -6.35 -25.61
CA ALA A 156 -2.18 -7.68 -25.85
C ALA A 156 -1.13 -8.75 -26.21
N LYS A 157 -0.06 -8.37 -26.92
CA LYS A 157 1.07 -9.26 -27.22
C LYS A 157 2.00 -9.40 -26.02
N ILE A 158 2.28 -8.28 -25.36
CA ILE A 158 3.17 -8.22 -24.19
C ILE A 158 2.66 -9.09 -23.05
N GLN A 159 1.36 -9.02 -22.73
CA GLN A 159 0.77 -9.83 -21.65
C GLN A 159 0.89 -11.34 -21.94
N LYS A 160 0.67 -11.78 -23.18
CA LYS A 160 0.71 -13.21 -23.55
C LYS A 160 2.12 -13.79 -23.51
N GLN A 161 3.14 -12.96 -23.70
CA GLN A 161 4.55 -13.38 -23.66
C GLN A 161 5.09 -13.52 -22.25
N HIS A 162 4.46 -12.88 -21.26
CA HIS A 162 4.95 -12.89 -19.89
C HIS A 162 4.49 -14.13 -19.13
N THR A 163 5.45 -14.97 -18.77
CA THR A 163 5.21 -16.20 -17.98
C THR A 163 6.04 -16.27 -16.70
N GLU A 164 6.86 -15.26 -16.44
CA GLU A 164 7.76 -15.23 -15.28
C GLU A 164 6.99 -15.02 -13.97
N LYS A 165 7.27 -15.87 -12.99
CA LYS A 165 6.80 -15.72 -11.61
C LYS A 165 7.61 -14.67 -10.87
N SER A 166 7.07 -14.16 -9.77
CA SER A 166 7.71 -13.12 -8.96
C SER A 166 8.11 -11.88 -9.75
N SER A 167 7.44 -11.57 -10.85
CA SER A 167 7.82 -10.49 -11.77
C SER A 167 6.56 -9.90 -12.39
N VAL A 168 6.63 -8.62 -12.80
CA VAL A 168 5.53 -7.92 -13.46
C VAL A 168 6.07 -7.10 -14.63
N VAL A 169 5.24 -6.89 -15.66
CA VAL A 169 5.63 -6.12 -16.84
C VAL A 169 5.29 -4.64 -16.70
N LEU A 170 4.18 -4.34 -16.06
CA LEU A 170 3.71 -2.99 -15.76
C LEU A 170 3.60 -2.82 -14.25
N LEU A 171 4.23 -1.77 -13.71
CA LEU A 171 4.14 -1.42 -12.31
C LEU A 171 3.55 -0.01 -12.18
N VAL A 172 2.44 0.12 -11.46
CA VAL A 172 1.81 1.41 -11.15
C VAL A 172 2.07 1.73 -9.68
N VAL A 173 2.73 2.86 -9.42
CA VAL A 173 3.11 3.31 -8.08
C VAL A 173 2.23 4.48 -7.67
N CYS A 174 1.62 4.40 -6.49
CA CYS A 174 0.74 5.42 -5.95
C CYS A 174 0.97 5.66 -4.46
N SER A 175 0.35 6.70 -3.92
CA SER A 175 0.60 7.19 -2.56
C SER A 175 -0.01 6.35 -1.44
N SER A 176 -1.04 5.55 -1.71
CA SER A 176 -1.80 4.87 -0.64
C SER A 176 -2.48 3.57 -1.07
N ALA A 177 -2.83 2.75 -0.08
CA ALA A 177 -3.58 1.50 -0.28
C ALA A 177 -4.99 1.73 -0.87
N LEU A 178 -5.67 2.81 -0.46
CA LEU A 178 -6.99 3.15 -1.02
C LEU A 178 -6.87 3.51 -2.51
N ARG A 179 -5.88 4.33 -2.85
CA ARG A 179 -5.60 4.71 -4.24
C ARG A 179 -5.19 3.50 -5.08
N THR A 180 -4.42 2.57 -4.52
CA THR A 180 -4.09 1.30 -5.20
C THR A 180 -5.34 0.55 -5.64
N ILE A 181 -6.33 0.41 -4.75
CA ILE A 181 -7.57 -0.31 -5.04
C ILE A 181 -8.37 0.41 -6.13
N GLU A 182 -8.42 1.74 -6.08
CA GLU A 182 -9.08 2.56 -7.09
C GLU A 182 -8.42 2.39 -8.47
N LEU A 183 -7.10 2.50 -8.55
CA LEU A 183 -6.36 2.32 -9.81
C LEU A 183 -6.57 0.93 -10.39
N ILE A 184 -6.57 -0.13 -9.56
CA ILE A 184 -6.86 -1.50 -10.02
C ILE A 184 -8.25 -1.60 -10.66
N LYS A 185 -9.26 -0.95 -10.09
CA LYS A 185 -10.61 -0.92 -10.70
C LYS A 185 -10.60 -0.20 -12.06
N GLN A 186 -9.82 0.87 -12.18
CA GLN A 186 -9.69 1.62 -13.43
C GLN A 186 -8.93 0.84 -14.53
N LEU A 187 -8.17 -0.21 -14.20
CA LEU A 187 -7.46 -1.05 -15.17
C LEU A 187 -8.38 -1.98 -15.99
N THR A 188 -9.65 -2.12 -15.62
CA THR A 188 -10.55 -3.16 -16.17
C THR A 188 -10.63 -3.13 -17.70
N SER A 189 -10.65 -1.95 -18.32
CA SER A 189 -10.74 -1.79 -19.78
C SER A 189 -9.39 -1.85 -20.52
N PHE A 190 -8.28 -1.99 -19.80
CA PHE A 190 -6.93 -2.14 -20.33
C PHE A 190 -6.39 -3.57 -20.14
N LYS A 191 -6.59 -4.16 -18.95
CA LYS A 191 -5.88 -5.38 -18.55
C LYS A 191 -6.14 -6.58 -19.47
N GLY A 192 -7.36 -6.76 -19.99
CA GLY A 192 -7.74 -7.99 -20.68
C GLY A 192 -7.63 -9.22 -19.76
N GLU A 193 -6.97 -10.28 -20.23
CA GLU A 193 -6.69 -11.52 -19.49
C GLU A 193 -5.56 -11.36 -18.44
N ALA A 194 -4.83 -10.24 -18.47
CA ALA A 194 -3.74 -9.97 -17.53
C ALA A 194 -4.21 -9.99 -16.07
N LYS A 195 -3.43 -10.69 -15.25
CA LYS A 195 -3.59 -10.71 -13.79
C LYS A 195 -2.92 -9.51 -13.15
N ALA A 196 -3.66 -8.76 -12.35
CA ALA A 196 -3.18 -7.63 -11.57
C ALA A 196 -3.03 -8.01 -10.08
N VAL A 197 -1.97 -7.51 -9.42
CA VAL A 197 -1.69 -7.77 -8.00
C VAL A 197 -1.55 -6.47 -7.22
N LYS A 198 -2.10 -6.46 -5.99
CA LYS A 198 -1.99 -5.35 -5.05
C LYS A 198 -0.70 -5.45 -4.23
N LEU A 199 0.08 -4.37 -4.15
CA LEU A 199 1.39 -4.32 -3.49
C LEU A 199 1.42 -3.25 -2.37
N PHE A 200 0.67 -3.44 -1.29
CA PHE A 200 0.65 -2.53 -0.11
C PHE A 200 0.51 -3.27 1.23
N ALA A 201 0.82 -2.58 2.34
CA ALA A 201 1.08 -3.18 3.65
C ALA A 201 -0.07 -3.20 4.68
N LYS A 202 -1.30 -3.59 4.29
CA LYS A 202 -2.46 -3.56 5.22
C LYS A 202 -2.93 -4.93 5.74
N HIS A 203 -3.09 -5.92 4.85
CA HIS A 203 -3.75 -7.19 5.19
C HIS A 203 -2.94 -8.44 4.82
N ILE A 204 -1.77 -8.28 4.19
CA ILE A 204 -0.92 -9.41 3.75
C ILE A 204 0.49 -9.14 4.27
N LYS A 205 1.04 -10.08 5.04
CA LYS A 205 2.44 -9.98 5.50
C LYS A 205 3.39 -10.07 4.32
N ILE A 206 4.59 -9.52 4.45
CA ILE A 206 5.51 -9.50 3.30
C ILE A 206 5.88 -10.91 2.87
N GLU A 207 6.12 -11.83 3.81
CA GLU A 207 6.44 -13.24 3.54
C GLU A 207 5.31 -13.98 2.82
N GLU A 208 4.06 -13.70 3.17
CA GLU A 208 2.88 -14.26 2.49
C GLU A 208 2.74 -13.71 1.08
N GLN A 209 3.05 -12.43 0.89
CA GLN A 209 3.02 -11.78 -0.42
C GLN A 209 4.13 -12.31 -1.34
N VAL A 210 5.33 -12.58 -0.82
CA VAL A 210 6.39 -13.27 -1.56
C VAL A 210 5.91 -14.63 -2.04
N LYS A 211 5.31 -15.45 -1.14
CA LYS A 211 4.75 -16.76 -1.52
C LYS A 211 3.65 -16.64 -2.58
N LEU A 212 2.80 -15.62 -2.50
CA LEU A 212 1.75 -15.35 -3.48
C LEU A 212 2.34 -15.05 -4.86
N LEU A 213 3.38 -14.22 -4.92
CA LEU A 213 4.08 -13.84 -6.16
C LEU A 213 4.87 -15.00 -6.76
N GLN A 214 5.41 -15.90 -5.95
CA GLN A 214 6.10 -17.12 -6.39
C GLN A 214 5.14 -18.17 -6.96
N LYS A 215 3.89 -18.22 -6.48
CA LYS A 215 2.91 -19.21 -6.95
C LYS A 215 2.25 -18.81 -8.26
N GLY A 216 1.94 -17.54 -8.43
CA GLY A 216 1.18 -17.03 -9.57
C GLY A 216 2.01 -16.25 -10.59
N ILE A 217 1.49 -16.17 -11.81
CA ILE A 217 1.99 -15.26 -12.86
C ILE A 217 1.15 -13.99 -12.81
N TYR A 218 1.80 -12.84 -12.60
CA TYR A 218 1.16 -11.53 -12.55
C TYR A 218 1.79 -10.62 -13.59
N HIS A 219 0.98 -9.79 -14.23
CA HIS A 219 1.41 -8.96 -15.34
C HIS A 219 1.47 -7.49 -14.92
N ILE A 220 0.55 -7.08 -14.05
CA ILE A 220 0.43 -5.71 -13.57
C ILE A 220 0.56 -5.71 -12.04
N GLY A 221 1.53 -4.97 -11.51
CA GLY A 221 1.59 -4.64 -10.09
C GLY A 221 1.03 -3.25 -9.86
N VAL A 222 0.22 -3.05 -8.82
CA VAL A 222 -0.21 -1.71 -8.37
C VAL A 222 0.03 -1.60 -6.87
N GLY A 223 0.72 -0.57 -6.41
CA GLY A 223 1.00 -0.46 -4.98
C GLY A 223 1.72 0.79 -4.51
N THR A 224 2.17 0.73 -3.27
CA THR A 224 2.89 1.80 -2.58
C THR A 224 4.41 1.57 -2.69
N PRO A 225 5.23 2.62 -2.87
CA PRO A 225 6.66 2.45 -3.09
C PRO A 225 7.37 1.69 -1.97
N GLY A 226 7.00 1.90 -0.70
CA GLY A 226 7.63 1.20 0.43
C GLY A 226 7.43 -0.32 0.40
N ARG A 227 6.22 -0.79 0.07
CA ARG A 227 5.96 -2.24 -0.04
C ARG A 227 6.62 -2.84 -1.27
N ILE A 228 6.63 -2.13 -2.40
CA ILE A 228 7.30 -2.59 -3.62
C ILE A 228 8.80 -2.73 -3.36
N SER A 229 9.44 -1.71 -2.78
CA SER A 229 10.87 -1.73 -2.44
C SER A 229 11.20 -2.90 -1.53
N ALA A 230 10.41 -3.12 -0.48
CA ALA A 230 10.63 -4.23 0.44
C ALA A 230 10.48 -5.61 -0.24
N LEU A 231 9.59 -5.75 -1.23
CA LEU A 231 9.45 -6.98 -2.00
C LEU A 231 10.66 -7.20 -2.93
N VAL A 232 11.20 -6.14 -3.54
CA VAL A 232 12.42 -6.21 -4.35
C VAL A 232 13.62 -6.62 -3.49
N GLU A 233 13.79 -5.98 -2.33
CA GLU A 233 14.89 -6.29 -1.37
C GLU A 233 14.85 -7.73 -0.84
N ARG A 234 13.66 -8.32 -0.74
CA ARG A 234 13.45 -9.70 -0.30
C ARG A 234 13.47 -10.70 -1.46
N GLU A 235 13.83 -10.27 -2.67
CA GLU A 235 13.79 -11.06 -3.91
C GLU A 235 12.41 -11.67 -4.20
N GLY A 236 11.35 -11.10 -3.61
CA GLY A 236 9.98 -11.50 -3.82
C GLY A 236 9.34 -10.88 -5.06
N LEU A 237 9.90 -9.76 -5.53
CA LEU A 237 9.55 -9.11 -6.78
C LEU A 237 10.82 -8.78 -7.58
N SER A 238 11.02 -9.48 -8.69
CA SER A 238 12.03 -9.21 -9.69
C SER A 238 11.60 -8.09 -10.63
N LEU A 239 12.53 -7.21 -10.96
CA LEU A 239 12.35 -6.15 -11.95
C LEU A 239 12.78 -6.59 -13.37
N GLN A 240 13.13 -7.86 -13.57
CA GLN A 240 13.70 -8.35 -14.84
C GLN A 240 12.70 -8.28 -16.01
N ALA A 241 11.42 -8.58 -15.79
CA ALA A 241 10.41 -8.46 -16.84
C ALA A 241 9.77 -7.06 -16.90
N LEU A 242 10.13 -6.16 -15.98
CA LEU A 242 9.54 -4.82 -15.94
C LEU A 242 9.90 -4.06 -17.21
N ARG A 243 8.87 -3.52 -17.88
CA ARG A 243 9.00 -2.65 -19.05
C ARG A 243 8.45 -1.25 -18.81
N TYR A 244 7.44 -1.14 -17.96
CA TYR A 244 6.73 0.11 -17.73
C TYR A 244 6.60 0.39 -16.23
N LEU A 245 7.12 1.52 -15.80
CA LEU A 245 6.88 2.08 -14.47
C LEU A 245 6.00 3.31 -14.60
N VAL A 246 4.78 3.26 -14.08
CA VAL A 246 3.84 4.40 -14.09
C VAL A 246 3.74 4.98 -12.70
N LEU A 247 4.03 6.26 -12.55
CA LEU A 247 3.86 6.99 -11.30
C LEU A 247 2.53 7.74 -11.34
N ASP A 248 1.66 7.53 -10.34
CA ASP A 248 0.41 8.29 -10.12
C ASP A 248 0.78 9.70 -9.58
N TRP A 249 1.43 10.46 -10.45
CA TRP A 249 2.12 11.72 -10.17
C TRP A 249 1.16 12.88 -10.01
N ASN A 250 0.14 12.90 -10.85
CA ASN A 250 -0.82 14.00 -10.93
C ASN A 250 -1.89 13.92 -9.84
N TRP A 251 -2.12 12.72 -9.28
CA TRP A 251 -3.12 12.53 -8.24
C TRP A 251 -2.76 13.30 -6.96
N ARG A 252 -3.78 13.94 -6.39
CA ARG A 252 -3.68 14.68 -5.13
C ARG A 252 -4.59 14.08 -4.08
N ASP A 253 -4.07 13.95 -2.86
CA ASP A 253 -4.84 13.46 -1.73
C ASP A 253 -5.88 14.49 -1.23
N GLN A 254 -6.61 14.15 -0.17
CA GLN A 254 -7.58 15.03 0.47
C GLN A 254 -6.97 16.34 1.01
N LYS A 255 -5.64 16.39 1.19
CA LYS A 255 -4.88 17.59 1.60
C LYS A 255 -4.21 18.30 0.42
N LEU A 256 -4.60 17.93 -0.80
CA LEU A 256 -4.08 18.41 -2.08
C LEU A 256 -2.59 18.09 -2.31
N ARG A 257 -2.03 17.09 -1.64
CA ARG A 257 -0.62 16.68 -1.79
C ARG A 257 -0.47 15.61 -2.84
N ARG A 258 0.57 15.72 -3.68
CA ARG A 258 1.04 14.63 -4.54
C ARG A 258 1.79 13.59 -3.73
N MET A 259 2.03 12.42 -4.34
CA MET A 259 2.84 11.38 -3.70
C MET A 259 4.24 11.88 -3.29
N VAL A 260 4.83 12.80 -4.06
CA VAL A 260 6.17 13.36 -3.80
C VAL A 260 6.20 14.46 -2.75
N ASP A 261 5.04 15.03 -2.40
CA ASP A 261 4.92 16.04 -1.34
C ASP A 261 4.84 15.41 0.06
N ILE A 262 4.63 14.08 0.12
CA ILE A 262 4.56 13.32 1.36
C ILE A 262 5.97 12.78 1.66
N PRO A 263 6.67 13.23 2.72
CA PRO A 263 8.08 12.90 2.94
C PRO A 263 8.39 11.40 2.97
N GLU A 264 7.55 10.62 3.65
CA GLU A 264 7.68 9.16 3.78
C GLU A 264 7.56 8.47 2.41
N ILE A 265 6.55 8.84 1.63
CA ILE A 265 6.30 8.28 0.29
C ILE A 265 7.38 8.73 -0.69
N LYS A 266 7.84 9.98 -0.61
CA LYS A 266 8.97 10.49 -1.39
C LYS A 266 10.24 9.69 -1.09
N GLN A 267 10.55 9.45 0.18
CA GLN A 267 11.71 8.66 0.57
C GLN A 267 11.62 7.23 0.00
N ASP A 268 10.47 6.57 0.15
CA ASP A 268 10.26 5.23 -0.38
C ASP A 268 10.32 5.19 -1.92
N LEU A 269 9.84 6.24 -2.60
CA LEU A 269 9.93 6.36 -4.06
C LEU A 269 11.39 6.47 -4.51
N MET A 270 12.19 7.30 -3.85
CA MET A 270 13.61 7.45 -4.20
C MET A 270 14.35 6.13 -3.99
N LYS A 271 14.04 5.41 -2.91
CA LYS A 271 14.56 4.07 -2.64
C LYS A 271 14.19 3.08 -3.75
N LEU A 272 12.93 3.09 -4.22
CA LEU A 272 12.48 2.25 -5.33
C LEU A 272 13.19 2.58 -6.65
N LEU A 273 13.40 3.86 -6.94
CA LEU A 273 14.11 4.27 -8.16
C LEU A 273 15.57 3.80 -8.13
N GLU A 274 16.20 3.90 -6.96
CA GLU A 274 17.57 3.45 -6.71
C GLU A 274 17.70 1.91 -6.65
N SER A 275 16.62 1.16 -6.38
CA SER A 275 16.64 -0.31 -6.27
C SER A 275 16.83 -1.06 -7.60
N GLY A 276 17.47 -0.44 -8.59
CA GLY A 276 17.74 -0.98 -9.91
C GLY A 276 16.80 -0.49 -11.02
N VAL A 277 15.74 0.26 -10.70
CA VAL A 277 14.85 0.82 -11.74
C VAL A 277 15.63 1.76 -12.67
N LEU A 278 16.39 2.71 -12.12
CA LEU A 278 17.14 3.68 -12.92
C LEU A 278 18.22 3.02 -13.78
N ALA A 279 18.92 2.01 -13.24
CA ALA A 279 19.88 1.22 -14.03
C ALA A 279 19.21 0.56 -15.24
N ARG A 280 18.01 -0.01 -15.06
CA ARG A 280 17.25 -0.60 -16.17
C ARG A 280 16.68 0.42 -17.15
N CYS A 281 16.42 1.65 -16.72
CA CYS A 281 16.06 2.74 -17.63
C CYS A 281 17.23 3.12 -18.53
N LYS A 282 18.46 3.14 -18.00
CA LYS A 282 19.69 3.38 -18.76
C LYS A 282 19.95 2.31 -19.82
N GLU A 283 19.60 1.06 -19.51
CA GLU A 283 19.66 -0.07 -20.45
C GLU A 283 18.49 -0.10 -21.45
N ASP A 284 17.62 0.93 -21.46
CA ASP A 284 16.42 1.02 -22.28
C ASP A 284 15.39 -0.10 -22.05
N LYS A 285 15.50 -0.83 -20.93
CA LYS A 285 14.60 -1.95 -20.60
C LYS A 285 13.32 -1.50 -19.91
N VAL A 286 13.37 -0.39 -19.17
CA VAL A 286 12.23 0.19 -18.45
C VAL A 286 11.99 1.61 -18.92
N LYS A 287 10.72 1.95 -19.12
CA LYS A 287 10.26 3.31 -19.41
C LYS A 287 9.34 3.82 -18.30
N ILE A 288 9.44 5.11 -18.00
CA ILE A 288 8.70 5.79 -16.93
C ILE A 288 7.55 6.61 -17.52
N GLY A 289 6.33 6.38 -17.05
CA GLY A 289 5.18 7.21 -17.35
C GLY A 289 4.77 8.04 -16.14
N LEU A 290 4.42 9.31 -16.34
CA LEU A 290 3.81 10.16 -15.32
C LEU A 290 2.30 10.25 -15.59
N PHE A 291 1.50 9.67 -14.70
CA PHE A 291 0.03 9.61 -14.79
C PHE A 291 -0.65 10.64 -13.89
#